data_AF-A0A7W7P4R5-F1
#
_entry.id   AF-A0A7W7P4R5-F1
#
_cell.length_a   1.000
_cell.length_b   1.000
_cell.length_c   1.000
_cell.angle_alpha   90.00
_cell.angle_beta   90.00
_cell.angle_gamma   90.00
#
_symmetry.space_group_name_H-M   'P 1'
#
loop_
_entity.id
_entity.type
_entity.pdbx_description
1 polymer ?
#
loop_
_entity_poly.entity_id
_entity_poly.type
_entity_poly.pdbx_seq_one_letter_code
_entity_poly.pdbx_strand_id
1 'polypeptide(L)'
;MSRKLELIERFSQSEEQVLDVRTGLDESAFQVENPGKPFEGRVCLPNGEPMSSCDNCADWVVEALGNGVRAGFYVDDNPVEDQDIMDCDGHSFAVIDGRYIVDIWLQHFMGVTKQGVFDMHDPADHAEITKHFGDPATWDLFDPLSAVGFDAGHIPEALRMSLQVAPEFQVQSPEVTAPQAESSGPSLG
;
A
#
# COMPACT_ATOMS: atom_id res chain seq x y z
N MET A 1 -21.60 -13.28 1.90
CA MET A 1 -20.48 -12.91 1.00
C MET A 1 -19.28 -12.65 1.88
N SER A 2 -18.05 -12.99 1.46
CA SER A 2 -16.86 -12.66 2.27
C SER A 2 -16.56 -11.17 2.15
N ARG A 3 -16.13 -10.51 3.23
CA ARG A 3 -15.79 -9.08 3.25
C ARG A 3 -14.72 -8.72 2.21
N LYS A 4 -13.74 -9.60 1.98
CA LYS A 4 -12.74 -9.47 0.90
C LYS A 4 -13.39 -9.34 -0.47
N LEU A 5 -14.43 -10.14 -0.77
CA LEU A 5 -15.13 -10.10 -2.07
C LEU A 5 -15.94 -8.82 -2.26
N GLU A 6 -16.53 -8.27 -1.19
CA GLU A 6 -17.24 -6.99 -1.24
C GLU A 6 -16.27 -5.84 -1.55
N LEU A 7 -15.10 -5.84 -0.91
CA LEU A 7 -14.04 -4.86 -1.18
C LEU A 7 -13.50 -4.99 -2.61
N ILE A 8 -13.28 -6.23 -3.09
CA ILE A 8 -12.88 -6.48 -4.48
C ILE A 8 -13.95 -5.95 -5.43
N GLU A 9 -15.23 -6.27 -5.22
CA GLU A 9 -16.30 -5.76 -6.09
C GLU A 9 -16.32 -4.23 -6.11
N ARG A 10 -16.17 -3.58 -4.94
CA ARG A 10 -16.16 -2.12 -4.82
C ARG A 10 -15.01 -1.45 -5.58
N PHE A 11 -13.81 -2.01 -5.54
CA PHE A 11 -12.60 -1.37 -6.07
C PHE A 11 -11.99 -2.04 -7.32
N SER A 12 -12.62 -3.12 -7.81
CA SER A 12 -12.17 -3.82 -9.03
C SER A 12 -12.37 -3.01 -10.31
N GLN A 13 -13.36 -2.11 -10.31
CA GLN A 13 -13.57 -1.18 -11.42
C GLN A 13 -12.77 0.08 -11.15
N SER A 14 -11.94 0.48 -12.11
CA SER A 14 -11.28 1.77 -12.02
C SER A 14 -12.33 2.87 -12.17
N GLU A 15 -12.49 3.67 -11.11
CA GLU A 15 -13.28 4.92 -11.14
C GLU A 15 -12.39 6.10 -11.59
N GLU A 16 -11.27 5.82 -12.29
CA GLU A 16 -10.34 6.84 -12.77
C GLU A 16 -10.97 7.74 -13.84
N GLN A 17 -10.52 8.99 -13.83
CA GLN A 17 -10.89 9.99 -14.82
C GLN A 17 -9.64 10.72 -15.31
N VAL A 18 -9.61 11.08 -16.59
CA VAL A 18 -8.52 11.86 -17.17
C VAL A 18 -8.93 13.33 -17.17
N LEU A 19 -8.26 14.12 -16.34
CA LEU A 19 -8.52 15.56 -16.19
C LEU A 19 -7.31 16.38 -16.64
N ASP A 20 -7.55 17.56 -17.19
CA ASP A 20 -6.49 18.50 -17.54
C ASP A 20 -5.75 18.97 -16.29
N VAL A 21 -4.42 18.93 -16.31
CA VAL A 21 -3.56 19.22 -15.15
C VAL A 21 -3.72 20.65 -14.62
N ARG A 22 -4.18 21.59 -15.45
CA ARG A 22 -4.28 23.02 -15.10
C ARG A 22 -5.68 23.42 -14.68
N THR A 23 -6.69 22.82 -15.29
CA THR A 23 -8.08 23.25 -15.14
C THR A 23 -8.96 22.25 -14.39
N GLY A 24 -8.53 20.99 -14.26
CA GLY A 24 -9.34 19.93 -13.65
C GLY A 24 -10.56 19.53 -14.49
N LEU A 25 -10.64 19.97 -15.74
CA LEU A 25 -11.71 19.65 -16.67
C LEU A 25 -11.39 18.36 -17.43
N ASP A 26 -12.41 17.59 -17.79
CA ASP A 26 -12.25 16.55 -18.80
C ASP A 26 -11.91 17.17 -20.17
N GLU A 27 -11.44 16.34 -21.11
CA GLU A 27 -11.01 16.83 -22.42
C GLU A 27 -12.11 17.56 -23.19
N SER A 28 -13.37 17.11 -23.08
CA SER A 28 -14.48 17.72 -23.80
C SER A 28 -14.79 19.11 -23.24
N ALA A 29 -14.90 19.24 -21.92
CA ALA A 29 -15.11 20.53 -21.25
C ALA A 29 -13.92 21.46 -21.46
N PHE A 30 -12.69 20.94 -21.39
CA PHE A 30 -11.48 21.73 -21.66
C PHE A 30 -11.51 22.34 -23.06
N GLN A 31 -11.85 21.57 -24.10
CA GLN A 31 -11.87 22.07 -25.48
C GLN A 31 -12.98 23.09 -25.74
N VAL A 32 -14.10 23.02 -25.02
CA VAL A 32 -15.14 24.05 -25.06
C VAL A 32 -14.61 25.38 -24.50
N GLU A 33 -13.89 25.34 -23.38
CA GLU A 33 -13.38 26.54 -22.72
C GLU A 33 -12.05 27.07 -23.30
N ASN A 34 -11.25 26.18 -23.90
CA ASN A 34 -9.89 26.46 -24.38
C ASN A 34 -9.69 25.96 -25.82
N PRO A 35 -10.50 26.42 -26.79
CA PRO A 35 -10.48 25.90 -28.15
C PRO A 35 -9.09 26.04 -28.79
N GLY A 36 -8.55 24.93 -29.29
CA GLY A 36 -7.26 24.89 -29.99
C GLY A 36 -6.04 24.92 -29.07
N LYS A 37 -6.21 24.88 -27.74
CA LYS A 37 -5.10 24.64 -26.81
C LYS A 37 -4.87 23.13 -26.62
N PRO A 38 -3.63 22.70 -26.37
CA PRO A 38 -3.35 21.30 -26.03
C PRO A 38 -3.98 20.95 -24.68
N PHE A 39 -4.61 19.78 -24.63
CA PHE A 39 -5.08 19.14 -23.40
C PHE A 39 -3.91 18.39 -22.76
N GLU A 40 -3.62 18.65 -21.50
CA GLU A 40 -2.56 17.97 -20.74
C GLU A 40 -3.23 17.10 -19.69
N GLY A 41 -3.61 15.87 -20.07
CA GLY A 41 -4.36 14.96 -19.20
C GLY A 41 -3.49 14.30 -18.12
N ARG A 42 -4.07 14.13 -16.93
CA ARG A 42 -3.56 13.27 -15.85
C ARG A 42 -4.67 12.34 -15.35
N VAL A 43 -4.28 11.15 -14.89
CA VAL A 43 -5.20 10.20 -14.27
C VAL A 43 -5.50 10.65 -12.85
N CYS A 44 -6.79 10.79 -12.54
CA CYS A 44 -7.31 11.31 -11.29
C CYS A 44 -8.34 10.35 -10.69
N LEU A 45 -8.42 10.36 -9.37
CA LEU A 45 -9.48 9.74 -8.58
C LEU A 45 -10.81 10.47 -8.82
N PRO A 46 -11.96 9.88 -8.43
CA PRO A 46 -13.28 10.53 -8.54
C PRO A 46 -13.37 11.89 -7.85
N ASN A 47 -12.61 12.11 -6.78
CA ASN A 47 -12.54 13.39 -6.07
C ASN A 47 -11.63 14.43 -6.78
N GLY A 48 -11.02 14.08 -7.92
CA GLY A 48 -10.15 14.95 -8.71
C GLY A 48 -8.67 14.92 -8.31
N GLU A 49 -8.33 14.22 -7.24
CA GLU A 49 -6.95 14.09 -6.78
C GLU A 49 -6.12 13.21 -7.72
N PRO A 50 -4.83 13.52 -7.97
CA PRO A 50 -3.99 12.70 -8.85
C PRO A 50 -3.81 11.27 -8.31
N MET A 51 -4.06 10.27 -9.15
CA MET A 51 -3.81 8.85 -8.84
C MET A 51 -2.32 8.51 -8.80
N SER A 52 -1.44 9.39 -9.27
CA SER A 52 0.00 9.17 -9.19
C SER A 52 0.54 9.21 -7.76
N SER A 53 -0.23 9.71 -6.81
CA SER A 53 0.11 9.70 -5.39
C SER A 53 -0.57 8.51 -4.71
N CYS A 54 0.23 7.65 -4.08
CA CYS A 54 -0.26 6.54 -3.26
C CYS A 54 -1.02 7.04 -2.02
N ASP A 55 -0.62 8.19 -1.45
CA ASP A 55 -1.34 8.85 -0.35
C ASP A 55 -2.77 9.19 -0.73
N ASN A 56 -2.96 9.85 -1.88
CA ASN A 56 -4.30 10.21 -2.38
C ASN A 56 -5.18 8.97 -2.59
N CYS A 57 -4.61 7.90 -3.12
CA CYS A 57 -5.30 6.64 -3.34
C CYS A 57 -5.74 5.99 -2.01
N ALA A 58 -4.84 5.93 -1.02
CA ALA A 58 -5.14 5.37 0.29
C ALA A 58 -6.23 6.20 1.02
N ASP A 59 -6.09 7.52 1.01
CA ASP A 59 -7.05 8.43 1.67
C ASP A 59 -8.44 8.30 1.03
N TRP A 60 -8.52 8.28 -0.31
CA TRP A 60 -9.79 8.13 -1.01
C TRP A 60 -10.49 6.80 -0.67
N VAL A 61 -9.75 5.70 -0.55
CA VAL A 61 -10.32 4.41 -0.14
C VAL A 61 -10.89 4.48 1.28
N VAL A 62 -10.15 5.08 2.22
CA VAL A 62 -10.60 5.23 3.61
C VAL A 62 -11.84 6.13 3.68
N GLU A 63 -11.84 7.26 2.98
CA GLU A 63 -12.98 8.18 2.87
C GLU A 63 -14.21 7.51 2.25
N ALA A 64 -14.04 6.74 1.18
CA ALA A 64 -15.12 6.08 0.47
C ALA A 64 -15.85 5.03 1.33
N LEU A 65 -15.15 4.41 2.28
CA LEU A 65 -15.72 3.38 3.16
C LEU A 65 -16.10 3.91 4.55
N GLY A 66 -15.46 4.99 5.00
CA GLY A 66 -15.70 5.61 6.31
C GLY A 66 -15.18 4.78 7.50
N ASN A 67 -14.41 3.72 7.25
CA ASN A 67 -13.82 2.85 8.27
C ASN A 67 -12.46 2.31 7.83
N GLY A 68 -11.38 2.97 8.25
CA GLY A 68 -10.03 2.51 7.99
C GLY A 68 -8.98 3.52 8.41
N VAL A 69 -7.74 3.21 8.10
CA VAL A 69 -6.60 4.11 8.23
C VAL A 69 -5.76 4.02 6.97
N ARG A 70 -5.04 5.09 6.63
CA ARG A 70 -3.89 4.98 5.73
C ARG A 70 -2.74 4.39 6.52
N ALA A 71 -2.11 3.37 5.98
CA ALA A 71 -0.84 2.84 6.44
C ALA A 71 0.23 3.15 5.39
N GLY A 72 1.48 3.21 5.80
CA GLY A 72 2.59 3.34 4.87
C GLY A 72 3.94 3.08 5.51
N PHE A 73 4.99 3.07 4.69
CA PHE A 73 6.36 2.86 5.13
C PHE A 73 7.33 3.54 4.17
N TYR A 74 8.55 3.81 4.66
CA TYR A 74 9.71 4.13 3.84
C TYR A 74 10.52 2.87 3.57
N VAL A 75 11.08 2.74 2.36
CA VAL A 75 11.80 1.51 1.93
C VAL A 75 13.06 1.26 2.76
N ASP A 76 13.72 2.32 3.23
CA ASP A 76 14.91 2.23 4.09
C ASP A 76 14.62 1.54 5.44
N ASP A 77 13.40 1.70 5.97
CA ASP A 77 12.96 1.11 7.25
C ASP A 77 12.20 -0.22 7.06
N ASN A 78 11.67 -0.47 5.86
CA ASN A 78 10.90 -1.66 5.50
C ASN A 78 11.27 -2.13 4.09
N PRO A 79 12.34 -2.93 3.94
CA PRO A 79 12.75 -3.41 2.63
C PRO A 79 11.69 -4.36 2.06
N VAL A 80 11.23 -4.04 0.86
CA VAL A 80 10.27 -4.85 0.09
C VAL A 80 10.96 -5.53 -1.09
N GLU A 81 10.33 -6.54 -1.67
CA GLU A 81 10.87 -7.24 -2.85
C GLU A 81 10.49 -6.54 -4.17
N ASP A 82 9.43 -5.72 -4.16
CA ASP A 82 8.95 -5.03 -5.35
C ASP A 82 9.82 -3.81 -5.71
N GLN A 83 10.49 -3.87 -6.87
CA GLN A 83 11.36 -2.81 -7.35
C GLN A 83 10.61 -1.51 -7.69
N ASP A 84 9.38 -1.62 -8.18
CA ASP A 84 8.59 -0.43 -8.53
C ASP A 84 8.23 0.37 -7.26
N ILE A 85 8.08 -0.31 -6.12
CA ILE A 85 7.91 0.32 -4.81
C ILE A 85 9.24 0.86 -4.28
N MET A 86 10.33 0.10 -4.42
CA MET A 86 11.66 0.58 -4.02
C MET A 86 12.05 1.88 -4.72
N ASP A 87 11.72 2.02 -6.00
CA ASP A 87 12.02 3.22 -6.79
C ASP A 87 11.18 4.45 -6.37
N CYS A 88 10.10 4.24 -5.60
CA CYS A 88 9.24 5.30 -5.05
C CYS A 88 9.64 5.75 -3.64
N ASP A 89 10.69 5.17 -3.04
CA ASP A 89 11.22 5.48 -1.68
C ASP A 89 10.25 5.18 -0.51
N GLY A 90 9.08 4.61 -0.81
CA GLY A 90 8.05 4.30 0.17
C GLY A 90 6.71 4.00 -0.49
N HIS A 91 5.72 3.64 0.32
CA HIS A 91 4.37 3.37 -0.16
C HIS A 91 3.30 3.58 0.90
N SER A 92 2.13 4.02 0.45
CA SER A 92 0.94 4.24 1.27
C SER A 92 -0.26 3.47 0.71
N PHE A 93 -1.03 2.85 1.59
CA PHE A 93 -2.20 2.02 1.24
C PHE A 93 -3.25 2.10 2.35
N ALA A 94 -4.47 1.68 2.06
CA ALA A 94 -5.54 1.68 3.06
C ALA A 94 -5.60 0.36 3.82
N VAL A 95 -5.77 0.42 5.14
CA VAL A 95 -6.13 -0.72 5.96
C VAL A 95 -7.55 -0.57 6.48
N ILE A 96 -8.42 -1.45 6.01
CA ILE A 96 -9.86 -1.46 6.28
C ILE A 96 -10.20 -2.53 7.30
N ASP A 97 -11.06 -2.17 8.26
CA ASP A 97 -11.49 -3.05 9.35
C ASP A 97 -10.33 -3.67 10.16
N GLY A 98 -9.17 -3.02 10.16
CA GLY A 98 -7.94 -3.50 10.81
C GLY A 98 -7.39 -4.80 10.23
N ARG A 99 -7.82 -5.21 9.03
CA ARG A 99 -7.55 -6.55 8.48
C ARG A 99 -7.25 -6.57 6.98
N TYR A 100 -7.93 -5.75 6.21
CA TYR A 100 -7.87 -5.80 4.76
C TYR A 100 -6.99 -4.67 4.24
N ILE A 101 -5.95 -5.01 3.48
CA ILE A 101 -5.20 -4.03 2.71
C ILE A 101 -5.98 -3.77 1.43
N VAL A 102 -6.25 -2.52 1.12
CA VAL A 102 -6.85 -2.09 -0.13
C VAL A 102 -5.93 -1.08 -0.79
N ASP A 103 -5.49 -1.41 -1.99
CA ASP A 103 -4.47 -0.68 -2.71
C ASP A 103 -4.79 -0.56 -4.20
N ILE A 104 -5.49 0.53 -4.51
CA ILE A 104 -5.85 0.89 -5.88
C ILE A 104 -4.69 1.52 -6.65
N TRP A 105 -3.66 2.03 -5.96
CA TRP A 105 -2.49 2.61 -6.60
C TRP A 105 -1.66 1.49 -7.24
N LEU A 106 -1.38 0.43 -6.49
CA LEU A 106 -0.66 -0.73 -6.97
C LEU A 106 -1.43 -1.48 -8.08
N GLN A 107 -2.75 -1.57 -7.94
CA GLN A 107 -3.62 -2.28 -8.89
C GLN A 107 -3.84 -1.51 -10.19
N HIS A 108 -4.24 -0.23 -10.11
CA HIS A 108 -4.73 0.53 -11.28
C HIS A 108 -3.70 1.51 -11.82
N PHE A 109 -2.92 2.18 -10.97
CA PHE A 109 -1.93 3.16 -11.42
C PHE A 109 -0.61 2.49 -11.84
N MET A 110 0.01 1.71 -10.95
CA MET A 110 1.24 0.98 -11.26
C MET A 110 0.98 -0.25 -12.11
N GLY A 111 -0.16 -0.92 -11.90
CA GLY A 111 -0.56 -2.08 -12.68
C GLY A 111 0.32 -3.33 -12.46
N VAL A 112 1.13 -3.34 -11.41
CA VAL A 112 2.09 -4.42 -11.09
C VAL A 112 1.43 -5.67 -10.54
N THR A 113 0.19 -5.53 -10.04
CA THR A 113 -0.67 -6.64 -9.65
C THR A 113 -2.10 -6.43 -10.13
N LYS A 114 -2.85 -7.52 -10.32
CA LYS A 114 -4.31 -7.47 -10.58
C LYS A 114 -5.13 -7.55 -9.30
N GLN A 115 -4.51 -7.88 -8.17
CA GLN A 115 -5.14 -7.97 -6.88
C GLN A 115 -4.95 -6.65 -6.12
N GLY A 116 -6.03 -5.88 -5.97
CA GLY A 116 -6.01 -4.63 -5.18
C GLY A 116 -6.52 -4.79 -3.75
N VAL A 117 -6.89 -6.00 -3.33
CA VAL A 117 -7.38 -6.28 -1.98
C VAL A 117 -6.72 -7.52 -1.43
N PHE A 118 -6.13 -7.40 -0.24
CA PHE A 118 -5.45 -8.47 0.47
C PHE A 118 -6.04 -8.60 1.87
N ASP A 119 -6.14 -9.82 2.37
CA ASP A 119 -6.59 -10.18 3.70
C ASP A 119 -5.37 -10.66 4.49
N MET A 120 -4.96 -9.90 5.51
CA MET A 120 -3.78 -10.22 6.31
C MET A 120 -3.89 -11.56 7.06
N HIS A 121 -5.10 -12.11 7.19
CA HIS A 121 -5.34 -13.41 7.82
C HIS A 121 -5.51 -14.55 6.81
N ASP A 122 -5.46 -14.27 5.50
CA ASP A 122 -5.53 -15.29 4.44
C ASP A 122 -4.11 -15.71 4.02
N PRO A 123 -3.67 -16.96 4.31
CA PRO A 123 -2.33 -17.41 3.93
C PRO A 123 -2.06 -17.33 2.43
N ALA A 124 -3.10 -17.33 1.59
CA ALA A 124 -2.94 -17.17 0.15
C ALA A 124 -2.43 -15.78 -0.25
N ASP A 125 -2.66 -14.76 0.57
CA ASP A 125 -2.23 -13.39 0.29
C ASP A 125 -0.85 -13.06 0.88
N HIS A 126 -0.35 -13.87 1.84
CA HIS A 126 0.86 -13.56 2.62
C HIS A 126 2.10 -13.32 1.75
N ALA A 127 2.26 -14.08 0.67
CA ALA A 127 3.39 -13.91 -0.25
C ALA A 127 3.35 -12.55 -0.95
N GLU A 128 2.20 -12.15 -1.49
CA GLU A 128 2.04 -10.85 -2.13
C GLU A 128 2.10 -9.71 -1.10
N ILE A 129 1.59 -9.93 0.11
CA ILE A 129 1.66 -8.94 1.19
C ILE A 129 3.13 -8.66 1.55
N THR A 130 3.92 -9.71 1.76
CA THR A 130 5.34 -9.59 2.10
C THR A 130 6.11 -8.91 0.97
N LYS A 131 5.84 -9.31 -0.27
CA LYS A 131 6.50 -8.78 -1.46
C LYS A 131 6.28 -7.27 -1.63
N HIS A 132 5.04 -6.81 -1.46
CA HIS A 132 4.63 -5.44 -1.78
C HIS A 132 4.62 -4.50 -0.57
N PHE A 133 4.35 -5.01 0.62
CA PHE A 133 4.16 -4.18 1.82
C PHE A 133 5.15 -4.48 2.95
N GLY A 134 6.00 -5.51 2.82
CA GLY A 134 7.02 -5.85 3.81
C GLY A 134 6.43 -6.27 5.16
N ASP A 135 7.13 -5.94 6.25
CA ASP A 135 6.72 -6.30 7.62
C ASP A 135 5.71 -5.30 8.20
N PRO A 136 4.48 -5.72 8.53
CA PRO A 136 3.47 -4.83 9.10
C PRO A 136 3.85 -4.17 10.43
N ALA A 137 4.85 -4.70 11.14
CA ALA A 137 5.37 -4.08 12.35
C ALA A 137 6.11 -2.75 12.11
N THR A 138 6.51 -2.48 10.86
CA THR A 138 7.25 -1.28 10.44
C THR A 138 6.35 -0.17 9.89
N TRP A 139 5.05 -0.43 9.71
CA TRP A 139 4.15 0.53 9.10
C TRP A 139 3.80 1.68 10.04
N ASP A 140 3.86 2.89 9.50
CA ASP A 140 3.25 4.07 10.08
C ASP A 140 1.77 4.15 9.70
N LEU A 141 0.94 4.60 10.64
CA LEU A 141 -0.51 4.73 10.44
C LEU A 141 -0.94 6.18 10.55
N PHE A 142 -1.88 6.55 9.68
CA PHE A 142 -2.44 7.87 9.53
C PHE A 142 -3.96 7.76 9.45
N ASP A 143 -4.68 8.56 10.23
CA ASP A 143 -6.13 8.65 10.15
C ASP A 143 -6.52 9.84 9.28
N PRO A 144 -6.88 9.64 7.99
CA PRO A 144 -7.26 10.73 7.09
C PRO A 144 -8.59 11.37 7.47
N LEU A 145 -9.40 10.72 8.31
CA LEU A 145 -10.68 11.25 8.79
C LEU A 145 -10.52 12.11 10.06
N SER A 146 -9.31 12.14 10.65
CA SER A 146 -9.04 12.93 11.83
C SER A 146 -8.90 14.43 11.50
N ALA A 147 -9.74 15.26 12.12
CA ALA A 147 -9.68 16.72 11.97
C ALA A 147 -8.48 17.38 12.70
N VAL A 148 -7.63 16.58 13.32
CA VAL A 148 -6.54 17.03 14.19
C VAL A 148 -5.26 16.51 13.56
N GLY A 149 -4.55 17.38 12.82
CA GLY A 149 -3.24 17.01 12.30
C GLY A 149 -2.33 16.58 13.46
N PHE A 150 -1.72 15.40 13.37
CA PHE A 150 -0.88 14.88 14.44
C PHE A 150 0.45 14.33 13.92
N ASP A 151 1.46 14.53 14.78
CA ASP A 151 2.83 14.05 14.71
C ASP A 151 2.89 12.57 14.34
N ALA A 152 3.77 12.24 13.40
CA ALA A 152 4.16 10.87 13.07
C ALA A 152 4.44 10.09 14.37
N GLY A 153 3.68 9.01 14.61
CA GLY A 153 4.01 8.04 15.66
C GLY A 153 2.98 7.75 16.75
N HIS A 154 1.72 8.22 16.68
CA HIS A 154 0.70 7.83 17.67
C HIS A 154 -0.40 6.93 17.08
N ILE A 155 -0.17 5.62 17.14
CA ILE A 155 -1.19 4.60 16.86
C ILE A 155 -2.01 4.38 18.14
N PRO A 156 -3.36 4.42 18.10
CA PRO A 156 -4.17 3.92 19.19
C PRO A 156 -3.83 2.44 19.44
N GLU A 157 -3.42 2.08 20.65
CA GLU A 157 -2.88 0.74 20.96
C GLU A 157 -3.81 -0.41 20.53
N ALA A 158 -5.13 -0.19 20.58
CA ALA A 158 -6.12 -1.15 20.07
C ALA A 158 -5.97 -1.46 18.57
N LEU A 159 -5.63 -0.45 17.75
CA LEU A 159 -5.40 -0.61 16.32
C LEU A 159 -4.06 -1.31 16.06
N ARG A 160 -3.02 -0.96 16.82
CA ARG A 160 -1.72 -1.66 16.78
C ARG A 160 -1.86 -3.13 17.14
N MET A 161 -2.67 -3.46 18.14
CA MET A 161 -2.93 -4.83 18.55
C MET A 161 -3.78 -5.61 17.54
N SER A 162 -4.71 -4.96 16.82
CA SER A 162 -5.49 -5.61 15.76
C SER A 162 -4.70 -5.84 14.48
N LEU A 163 -3.67 -5.02 14.22
CA LEU A 163 -2.77 -5.14 13.07
C LEU A 163 -1.63 -6.13 13.30
N GLN A 164 -1.53 -6.75 14.48
CA GLN A 164 -0.64 -7.88 14.67
C GLN A 164 -1.11 -9.00 13.76
N VAL A 165 -0.41 -9.13 12.63
CA VAL A 165 -0.51 -10.27 11.73
C VAL A 165 -0.43 -11.54 12.56
N ALA A 166 -1.20 -12.55 12.18
CA ALA A 166 -1.16 -13.85 12.83
C ALA A 166 0.30 -14.27 13.10
N PRO A 167 0.62 -14.89 14.25
CA PRO A 167 2.00 -15.19 14.68
C PRO A 167 2.84 -16.01 13.67
N GLU A 168 2.17 -16.56 12.66
CA GLU A 168 2.72 -17.26 11.50
C GLU A 168 3.42 -16.34 10.47
N PHE A 169 3.34 -15.01 10.62
CA PHE A 169 4.13 -14.04 9.84
C PHE A 169 5.52 -13.77 10.42
N GLN A 170 5.85 -14.31 11.60
CA GLN A 170 7.22 -14.28 12.10
C GLN A 170 8.06 -15.24 11.25
N VAL A 171 8.73 -14.67 10.24
CA VAL A 171 9.77 -15.36 9.49
C VAL A 171 10.73 -15.99 10.50
N GLN A 172 10.74 -17.31 10.56
CA GLN A 172 11.80 -18.01 11.29
C GLN A 172 13.10 -17.62 10.62
N SER A 173 13.91 -16.80 11.31
CA SER A 173 15.28 -16.55 10.88
C SER A 173 15.95 -17.90 10.65
N PRO A 174 16.58 -18.15 9.49
CA PRO A 174 17.28 -19.41 9.28
C PRO A 174 18.34 -19.53 10.36
N GLU A 175 18.27 -20.62 11.13
CA GLU A 175 19.26 -20.96 12.14
C GLU A 175 20.63 -21.00 11.45
N VAL A 176 21.47 -20.00 11.71
CA VAL A 176 22.84 -19.94 11.20
C VAL A 176 23.60 -21.08 11.86
N THR A 177 23.61 -22.24 11.20
CA THR A 177 24.44 -23.35 11.60
C THR A 177 25.88 -22.96 11.28
N ALA A 178 26.60 -22.50 12.30
CA ALA A 178 28.02 -22.21 12.20
C ALA A 178 28.77 -23.48 11.73
N PRO A 179 29.68 -23.39 10.74
CA PRO A 179 30.48 -24.53 10.35
C PRO A 179 31.40 -24.93 11.51
N GLN A 180 31.35 -26.20 11.90
CA GLN A 180 32.31 -26.78 12.83
C GLN A 180 33.71 -26.72 12.20
N ALA A 181 34.58 -25.90 12.78
CA ALA A 181 35.99 -25.90 12.45
C ALA A 181 36.64 -27.17 13.01
N GLU A 182 36.91 -28.15 12.16
CA GLU A 182 37.76 -29.29 12.51
C GLU A 182 39.20 -28.81 12.67
N SER A 183 39.67 -28.71 13.92
CA SER A 183 41.07 -28.45 14.25
C SER A 183 41.89 -29.72 13.99
N SER A 184 42.55 -29.80 12.84
CA SER A 184 43.64 -30.76 12.63
C SER A 184 44.93 -30.18 13.22
N GLY A 185 45.30 -30.67 14.40
CA GLY A 185 46.58 -30.39 15.04
C GLY A 185 47.77 -31.08 14.33
N PRO A 186 49.01 -30.65 14.60
CA PRO A 186 50.18 -31.10 13.85
C PRO A 186 50.63 -32.49 14.31
N SER A 187 50.94 -33.36 13.34
CA SER A 187 51.61 -34.64 13.60
C SER A 187 53.11 -34.39 13.72
N LEU A 188 53.65 -34.54 14.93
CA LEU A 188 55.07 -34.77 15.18
C LEU A 188 55.23 -36.22 15.65
N GLY A 189 55.95 -37.01 14.87
CA GLY A 189 56.28 -38.40 15.14
C GLY A 189 57.00 -39.03 13.95
#